data_AF-A0A956X4C8-F1
#
_entry.id   AF-A0A956X4C8-F1
#
_cell.length_a   1.000
_cell.length_b   1.000
_cell.length_c   1.000
_cell.angle_alpha   90.00
_cell.angle_beta   90.00
_cell.angle_gamma   90.00
#
_symmetry.space_group_name_H-M   'P 1'
#
loop_
_entity.id
_entity.type
_entity.pdbx_description
1 polymer ?
#
loop_
_entity_poly.entity_id
_entity_poly.type
_entity_poly.pdbx_seq_one_letter_code
_entity_poly.pdbx_strand_id
1 'polypeptide(L)'
;MKKILTLMGLMALFTLLWSMSAAPSAAAPAMQTNLLKNPSFEQPYGGDGNAHDWVRWDEVTPDKFGDCTNGYAKSPQWSAELNPALVNSGSASQHIGNQWDTWHAGMWQNVPATPGSRYRFTFYAQGRGSMDQYPAASDTGLQMNVRAGIDPSGNGGYWYDGDIVWSGSANPHDAWQPVTVEAVATGNQITVYTSANWAVPGVNQCYAHLDVWFDTAELIEVGPPPTNTPPPQPTSPPAPAVTNTPVPPTATNTPEVTATNTAVPTDTPSPTPAGGTVCVNAFNDENGNGVQDANEGYMAGVTFTIANASAIVGQAISTGTEAPVCQEGLVPDRYQVKQVLPPRLEATTADYADLDVQVGQTYGVAFGSRIRVEATATTAIAAVSPTPDSSQPANPAPDDGGGVSGLAIAGIVMLVLAVVLLGAVLFVLLRRQTG
;
A
#
# COMPACT_ATOMS: atom_id res chain seq x y z
N MET A 1 -51.85 -47.00 -54.01
CA MET A 1 -51.69 -45.55 -53.71
C MET A 1 -50.83 -45.42 -52.46
N LYS A 2 -49.89 -44.46 -52.43
CA LYS A 2 -48.90 -44.19 -51.36
C LYS A 2 -47.65 -45.09 -51.35
N LYS A 3 -46.91 -45.07 -52.47
CA LYS A 3 -45.46 -45.25 -52.56
C LYS A 3 -44.95 -44.31 -53.66
N ILE A 4 -45.03 -43.01 -53.45
CA ILE A 4 -44.38 -41.92 -54.21
C ILE A 4 -44.64 -40.68 -53.34
N LEU A 5 -43.79 -40.42 -52.35
CA LEU A 5 -43.57 -39.08 -51.79
C LEU A 5 -42.28 -39.09 -50.94
N THR A 6 -41.25 -39.71 -51.48
CA THR A 6 -39.93 -39.86 -50.85
C THR A 6 -38.86 -39.48 -51.85
N LEU A 7 -38.99 -38.36 -52.59
CA LEU A 7 -37.93 -37.94 -53.51
C LEU A 7 -38.09 -36.49 -54.03
N MET A 8 -38.27 -35.49 -53.17
CA MET A 8 -38.20 -34.08 -53.63
C MET A 8 -37.83 -33.04 -52.55
N GLY A 9 -37.31 -33.50 -51.41
CA GLY A 9 -36.81 -32.61 -50.34
C GLY A 9 -35.34 -32.82 -50.00
N LEU A 10 -34.61 -33.66 -50.77
CA LEU A 10 -33.23 -34.07 -50.47
C LEU A 10 -32.18 -33.41 -51.37
N MET A 11 -32.54 -32.36 -52.12
CA MET A 11 -31.65 -31.72 -53.09
C MET A 11 -31.69 -30.19 -53.03
N ALA A 12 -32.00 -29.64 -51.85
CA ALA A 12 -31.82 -28.23 -51.50
C ALA A 12 -31.11 -28.05 -50.13
N LEU A 13 -30.64 -29.15 -49.53
CA LEU A 13 -29.99 -29.15 -48.22
C LEU A 13 -28.55 -29.72 -48.29
N PHE A 14 -27.86 -29.53 -49.41
CA PHE A 14 -26.49 -29.99 -49.61
C PHE A 14 -25.56 -29.01 -50.33
N THR A 15 -25.98 -27.73 -50.47
CA THR A 15 -25.12 -26.68 -51.06
C THR A 15 -25.03 -25.42 -50.19
N LEU A 16 -25.41 -25.51 -48.91
CA LEU A 16 -25.23 -24.42 -47.94
C LEU A 16 -24.26 -24.82 -46.81
N LEU A 17 -23.26 -25.62 -47.15
CA LEU A 17 -22.16 -26.03 -46.26
C LEU A 17 -20.88 -25.97 -47.09
N TRP A 18 -20.48 -24.77 -47.55
CA TRP A 18 -19.11 -24.49 -48.02
C TRP A 18 -18.90 -22.99 -48.24
N SER A 19 -19.08 -22.22 -47.19
CA SER A 19 -18.51 -20.87 -47.08
C SER A 19 -18.49 -20.42 -45.62
N MET A 20 -17.91 -21.25 -44.75
CA MET A 20 -17.34 -20.75 -43.50
C MET A 20 -15.85 -20.59 -43.78
N SER A 21 -15.48 -19.43 -44.32
CA SER A 21 -14.11 -18.93 -44.20
C SER A 21 -13.76 -18.98 -42.71
N ALA A 22 -12.82 -19.85 -42.35
CA ALA A 22 -12.25 -19.88 -41.02
C ALA A 22 -11.75 -18.47 -40.72
N ALA A 23 -12.46 -17.75 -39.84
CA ALA A 23 -11.89 -16.58 -39.23
C ALA A 23 -10.58 -17.04 -38.57
N PRO A 24 -9.48 -16.28 -38.68
CA PRO A 24 -8.30 -16.59 -37.90
C PRO A 24 -8.77 -16.68 -36.45
N SER A 25 -8.61 -17.87 -35.86
CA SER A 25 -8.87 -18.06 -34.44
C SER A 25 -8.00 -17.02 -33.75
N ALA A 26 -8.62 -15.99 -33.17
CA ALA A 26 -7.94 -15.22 -32.15
C ALA A 26 -7.41 -16.26 -31.17
N ALA A 27 -6.10 -16.21 -30.89
CA ALA A 27 -5.53 -17.04 -29.86
C ALA A 27 -6.40 -16.84 -28.61
N ALA A 28 -6.81 -17.94 -27.97
CA ALA A 28 -7.41 -17.82 -26.64
C ALA A 28 -6.45 -16.96 -25.80
N PRO A 29 -6.94 -15.96 -25.05
CA PRO A 29 -6.07 -15.19 -24.18
C PRO A 29 -5.28 -16.18 -23.33
N ALA A 30 -3.95 -16.02 -23.30
CA ALA A 30 -3.10 -16.84 -22.46
C ALA A 30 -3.70 -16.82 -21.03
N MET A 31 -3.80 -17.97 -20.36
CA MET A 31 -4.11 -17.98 -18.93
C MET A 31 -3.10 -17.08 -18.25
N GLN A 32 -3.55 -15.91 -17.78
CA GLN A 32 -2.71 -15.02 -17.00
C GLN A 32 -2.61 -15.63 -15.61
N THR A 33 -1.42 -16.09 -15.25
CA THR A 33 -1.14 -16.60 -13.91
C THR A 33 -1.19 -15.43 -12.92
N ASN A 34 -2.00 -15.54 -11.87
CA ASN A 34 -1.99 -14.58 -10.77
C ASN A 34 -0.61 -14.59 -10.10
N LEU A 35 0.01 -13.41 -10.01
CA LEU A 35 1.38 -13.25 -9.52
C LEU A 35 1.45 -13.13 -7.99
N LEU A 36 0.31 -12.98 -7.31
CA LEU A 36 0.24 -12.88 -5.86
C LEU A 36 0.41 -14.24 -5.20
N LYS A 37 1.07 -14.21 -4.04
CA LYS A 37 0.97 -15.28 -3.05
C LYS A 37 -0.26 -15.06 -2.18
N ASN A 38 -0.94 -16.15 -1.83
CA ASN A 38 -2.18 -16.14 -1.07
C ASN A 38 -3.21 -15.08 -1.55
N PRO A 39 -3.60 -15.09 -2.84
CA PRO A 39 -4.51 -14.08 -3.40
C PRO A 39 -5.90 -14.06 -2.76
N SER A 40 -6.37 -15.19 -2.24
CA SER A 40 -7.68 -15.30 -1.58
C SER A 40 -7.62 -15.13 -0.06
N PHE A 41 -6.49 -14.65 0.50
CA PHE A 41 -6.34 -14.38 1.94
C PHE A 41 -6.72 -15.57 2.84
N GLU A 42 -6.36 -16.77 2.42
CA GLU A 42 -6.67 -17.99 3.15
C GLU A 42 -5.73 -18.20 4.34
N GLN A 43 -6.14 -19.10 5.22
CA GLN A 43 -5.30 -19.59 6.31
C GLN A 43 -3.95 -20.13 5.80
N PRO A 44 -2.86 -20.02 6.60
CA PRO A 44 -2.82 -19.52 7.98
C PRO A 44 -2.68 -18.00 8.08
N TYR A 45 -3.04 -17.47 9.25
CA TYR A 45 -2.83 -16.07 9.63
C TYR A 45 -1.69 -15.94 10.64
N GLY A 46 -0.95 -14.84 10.56
CA GLY A 46 0.10 -14.48 11.51
C GLY A 46 -0.45 -14.17 12.91
N GLY A 47 0.44 -14.10 13.91
CA GLY A 47 0.08 -13.71 15.27
C GLY A 47 -0.43 -12.26 15.38
N ASP A 48 -0.14 -11.44 14.36
CA ASP A 48 -0.59 -10.08 14.14
C ASP A 48 -1.83 -9.99 13.22
N GLY A 49 -2.43 -11.13 12.86
CA GLY A 49 -3.75 -11.20 12.24
C GLY A 49 -3.81 -10.90 10.74
N ASN A 50 -2.66 -10.82 10.06
CA ASN A 50 -2.55 -10.76 8.61
C ASN A 50 -2.56 -12.17 7.98
N ALA A 51 -3.16 -12.29 6.80
CA ALA A 51 -3.01 -13.46 5.95
C ALA A 51 -1.52 -13.72 5.60
N HIS A 52 -1.11 -14.99 5.55
CA HIS A 52 0.25 -15.37 5.18
C HIS A 52 0.67 -14.75 3.82
N ASP A 53 1.95 -14.38 3.69
CA ASP A 53 2.57 -13.67 2.56
C ASP A 53 2.14 -12.20 2.34
N TRP A 54 1.20 -11.68 3.14
CA TRP A 54 0.85 -10.27 3.13
C TRP A 54 1.41 -9.55 4.34
N VAL A 55 1.75 -8.27 4.19
CA VAL A 55 2.29 -7.45 5.28
C VAL A 55 1.31 -6.33 5.60
N ARG A 56 1.02 -6.10 6.89
CA ARG A 56 0.15 -5.00 7.32
C ARG A 56 0.83 -3.65 7.20
N TRP A 57 0.03 -2.60 7.01
CA TRP A 57 0.48 -1.22 7.15
C TRP A 57 -0.65 -0.36 7.72
N ASP A 58 -0.28 0.69 8.44
CA ASP A 58 -1.21 1.67 8.98
C ASP A 58 -0.61 3.08 9.03
N GLU A 59 -1.52 4.05 8.95
CA GLU A 59 -1.28 5.42 9.37
C GLU A 59 -1.71 5.57 10.83
N VAL A 60 -0.84 6.17 11.65
CA VAL A 60 -1.18 6.56 13.03
C VAL A 60 -0.99 8.06 13.16
N THR A 61 -2.07 8.77 13.46
CA THR A 61 -2.04 10.21 13.73
C THR A 61 -2.27 10.47 15.21
N PRO A 62 -1.90 11.66 15.74
CA PRO A 62 -2.28 12.05 17.09
C PRO A 62 -3.79 11.97 17.33
N ASP A 63 -4.17 11.57 18.53
CA ASP A 63 -5.57 11.40 18.91
C ASP A 63 -6.31 12.74 18.91
N LYS A 64 -7.49 12.76 18.30
CA LYS A 64 -8.37 13.93 18.25
C LYS A 64 -9.79 13.61 18.70
N PHE A 65 -9.97 12.59 19.54
CA PHE A 65 -11.26 12.08 20.04
C PHE A 65 -12.08 13.09 20.88
N GLY A 66 -11.69 14.36 20.95
CA GLY A 66 -12.42 15.39 21.68
C GLY A 66 -13.81 15.68 21.11
N ASP A 67 -14.04 15.40 19.82
CA ASP A 67 -15.34 15.53 19.15
C ASP A 67 -15.46 14.60 17.93
N CYS A 68 -16.69 14.42 17.43
CA CYS A 68 -16.98 13.63 16.22
C CYS A 68 -16.67 14.37 14.91
N THR A 69 -15.81 15.39 14.94
CA THR A 69 -15.57 16.29 13.79
C THR A 69 -14.16 16.15 13.24
N ASN A 70 -13.21 15.78 14.10
CA ASN A 70 -11.81 15.67 13.72
C ASN A 70 -11.48 14.27 13.18
N GLY A 71 -10.90 14.20 11.98
CA GLY A 71 -10.31 12.97 11.46
C GLY A 71 -8.99 12.66 12.17
N TYR A 72 -8.83 11.38 12.52
CA TYR A 72 -7.59 10.80 13.03
C TYR A 72 -7.53 9.33 12.61
N ALA A 73 -6.34 8.74 12.58
CA ALA A 73 -6.14 7.33 12.32
C ALA A 73 -5.48 6.66 13.53
N LYS A 74 -6.13 5.63 14.05
CA LYS A 74 -5.56 4.65 14.98
C LYS A 74 -5.17 3.39 14.23
N SER A 75 -4.24 2.63 14.81
CA SER A 75 -3.95 1.28 14.34
C SER A 75 -5.19 0.40 14.51
N PRO A 76 -5.74 -0.19 13.45
CA PRO A 76 -6.87 -1.11 13.55
C PRO A 76 -6.42 -2.50 14.03
N GLN A 77 -7.37 -3.41 14.13
CA GLN A 77 -7.12 -4.83 14.33
C GLN A 77 -7.21 -5.55 12.98
N TRP A 78 -6.26 -6.45 12.74
CA TRP A 78 -6.30 -7.40 11.63
C TRP A 78 -6.70 -8.77 12.18
N SER A 79 -7.52 -9.50 11.45
CA SER A 79 -7.89 -10.87 11.81
C SER A 79 -8.34 -11.67 10.59
N ALA A 80 -8.37 -12.99 10.73
CA ALA A 80 -9.11 -13.84 9.79
C ALA A 80 -10.61 -13.69 10.05
N GLU A 81 -11.39 -13.50 8.99
CA GLU A 81 -12.84 -13.64 9.02
C GLU A 81 -13.23 -15.02 8.50
N LEU A 82 -14.12 -15.70 9.21
CA LEU A 82 -14.56 -17.07 8.90
C LEU A 82 -16.07 -17.18 8.69
N ASN A 83 -16.82 -16.10 8.90
CA ASN A 83 -18.24 -16.03 8.61
C ASN A 83 -18.45 -16.07 7.08
N PRO A 84 -19.16 -17.08 6.53
CA PRO A 84 -19.34 -17.22 5.09
C PRO A 84 -20.04 -16.02 4.42
N ALA A 85 -20.79 -15.20 5.16
CA ALA A 85 -21.40 -13.98 4.63
C ALA A 85 -20.38 -12.86 4.38
N LEU A 86 -19.20 -12.95 4.99
CA LEU A 86 -18.09 -12.00 4.92
C LEU A 86 -16.84 -12.65 4.30
N VAL A 87 -17.03 -13.73 3.54
CA VAL A 87 -15.99 -14.41 2.75
C VAL A 87 -16.47 -14.44 1.30
N ASN A 88 -15.70 -13.88 0.38
CA ASN A 88 -16.04 -13.84 -1.05
C ASN A 88 -15.66 -15.15 -1.75
N SER A 89 -14.51 -15.71 -1.38
CA SER A 89 -13.98 -16.95 -1.95
C SER A 89 -13.30 -17.81 -0.88
N GLY A 90 -13.35 -19.13 -1.07
CA GLY A 90 -12.68 -20.08 -0.18
C GLY A 90 -13.22 -20.09 1.25
N SER A 91 -12.34 -19.98 2.25
CA SER A 91 -12.68 -20.28 3.66
C SER A 91 -12.40 -19.15 4.64
N ALA A 92 -11.64 -18.14 4.23
CA ALA A 92 -11.36 -16.96 5.04
C ALA A 92 -11.20 -15.71 4.17
N SER A 93 -11.51 -14.55 4.73
CA SER A 93 -11.14 -13.25 4.18
C SER A 93 -10.31 -12.46 5.19
N GLN A 94 -9.55 -11.48 4.72
CA GLN A 94 -8.82 -10.60 5.62
C GLN A 94 -9.78 -9.56 6.18
N HIS A 95 -9.99 -9.56 7.49
CA HIS A 95 -10.66 -8.47 8.21
C HIS A 95 -9.65 -7.42 8.67
N ILE A 96 -10.03 -6.15 8.54
CA ILE A 96 -9.38 -5.00 9.17
C ILE A 96 -10.48 -4.11 9.74
N GLY A 97 -10.40 -3.79 11.03
CA GLY A 97 -11.43 -2.97 11.66
C GLY A 97 -11.03 -2.43 13.01
N ASN A 98 -11.81 -1.47 13.50
CA ASN A 98 -11.64 -0.94 14.85
C ASN A 98 -12.99 -0.56 15.43
N GLN A 99 -13.07 -0.49 16.77
CA GLN A 99 -14.26 -0.05 17.47
C GLN A 99 -14.07 1.37 17.99
N TRP A 100 -15.03 2.26 17.71
CA TRP A 100 -15.06 3.67 18.13
C TRP A 100 -13.95 4.57 17.58
N ASP A 101 -12.92 3.99 16.98
CA ASP A 101 -11.75 4.67 16.46
C ASP A 101 -11.68 4.59 14.94
N THR A 102 -11.51 5.73 14.28
CA THR A 102 -11.23 5.79 12.84
C THR A 102 -9.80 5.35 12.54
N TRP A 103 -9.57 4.83 11.34
CA TRP A 103 -8.28 4.25 10.94
C TRP A 103 -8.02 4.41 9.45
N HIS A 104 -6.75 4.33 9.06
CA HIS A 104 -6.32 4.25 7.66
C HIS A 104 -5.21 3.22 7.55
N ALA A 105 -5.50 2.13 6.84
CA ALA A 105 -4.67 0.93 6.87
C ALA A 105 -4.98 0.01 5.71
N GLY A 106 -4.17 -1.05 5.60
CA GLY A 106 -4.40 -2.12 4.65
C GLY A 106 -3.33 -3.19 4.72
N MET A 107 -3.07 -3.80 3.58
CA MET A 107 -2.00 -4.78 3.41
C MET A 107 -1.21 -4.52 2.14
N TRP A 108 0.02 -5.02 2.09
CA TRP A 108 0.85 -4.96 0.91
C TRP A 108 1.62 -6.25 0.66
N GLN A 109 2.05 -6.44 -0.59
CA GLN A 109 2.91 -7.54 -1.02
C GLN A 109 3.85 -7.07 -2.13
N ASN A 110 5.13 -7.43 -2.04
CA ASN A 110 6.08 -7.25 -3.15
C ASN A 110 5.97 -8.42 -4.12
N VAL A 111 5.95 -8.09 -5.41
CA VAL A 111 5.82 -9.07 -6.48
C VAL A 111 6.87 -8.81 -7.55
N PRO A 112 7.57 -9.83 -8.05
CA PRO A 112 8.47 -9.69 -9.20
C PRO A 112 7.73 -9.11 -10.40
N ALA A 113 8.39 -8.19 -11.10
CA ALA A 113 7.84 -7.50 -12.25
C ALA A 113 8.90 -7.27 -13.31
N THR A 114 8.44 -7.06 -14.54
CA THR A 114 9.31 -6.70 -15.66
C THR A 114 9.21 -5.20 -15.90
N PRO A 115 10.32 -4.43 -15.77
CA PRO A 115 10.31 -3.00 -16.04
C PRO A 115 9.72 -2.69 -17.42
N GLY A 116 8.88 -1.65 -17.51
CA GLY A 116 8.16 -1.26 -18.71
C GLY A 116 6.88 -2.06 -19.00
N SER A 117 6.63 -3.14 -18.27
CA SER A 117 5.39 -3.93 -18.41
C SER A 117 4.27 -3.35 -17.56
N ARG A 118 3.04 -3.44 -18.08
CA ARG A 118 1.85 -2.95 -17.39
C ARG A 118 1.26 -4.06 -16.56
N TYR A 119 0.90 -3.76 -15.32
CA TYR A 119 0.26 -4.68 -14.40
C TYR A 119 -1.11 -4.14 -13.99
N ARG A 120 -2.06 -5.04 -13.80
CA ARG A 120 -3.39 -4.75 -13.23
C ARG A 120 -3.50 -5.47 -11.90
N PHE A 121 -3.74 -4.71 -10.85
CA PHE A 121 -4.06 -5.22 -9.52
C PHE A 121 -5.54 -5.04 -9.26
N THR A 122 -6.21 -6.10 -8.83
CA THR A 122 -7.62 -6.12 -8.44
C THR A 122 -7.77 -6.85 -7.12
N PHE A 123 -8.70 -6.43 -6.27
CA PHE A 123 -9.20 -7.25 -5.16
C PHE A 123 -10.67 -6.93 -4.91
N TYR A 124 -11.36 -7.81 -4.21
CA TYR A 124 -12.72 -7.58 -3.76
C TYR A 124 -12.70 -7.04 -2.33
N ALA A 125 -13.52 -6.02 -2.08
CA ALA A 125 -13.73 -5.47 -0.76
C ALA A 125 -15.21 -5.43 -0.42
N GLN A 126 -15.52 -5.73 0.83
CA GLN A 126 -16.81 -5.47 1.45
C GLN A 126 -16.57 -4.70 2.74
N GLY A 127 -17.55 -3.91 3.13
CA GLY A 127 -17.41 -2.94 4.19
C GLY A 127 -18.64 -2.74 5.03
N ARG A 128 -18.43 -2.41 6.30
CA ARG A 128 -19.52 -2.12 7.24
C ARG A 128 -19.10 -1.04 8.22
N GLY A 129 -19.82 0.08 8.18
CA GLY A 129 -19.77 1.10 9.22
C GLY A 129 -21.10 1.18 9.95
N SER A 130 -21.17 0.99 11.27
CA SER A 130 -22.44 0.95 11.99
C SER A 130 -22.31 1.27 13.48
N MET A 131 -23.42 1.69 14.09
CA MET A 131 -23.56 1.77 15.55
C MET A 131 -24.02 0.45 16.16
N ASP A 132 -24.70 -0.37 15.36
CA ASP A 132 -25.31 -1.61 15.80
C ASP A 132 -24.37 -2.78 15.59
N GLN A 133 -24.60 -3.87 16.32
CA GLN A 133 -23.85 -5.11 16.12
C GLN A 133 -24.22 -5.77 14.79
N TYR A 134 -23.27 -6.48 14.17
CA TYR A 134 -23.56 -7.35 13.02
C TYR A 134 -24.67 -8.37 13.39
N PRO A 135 -25.66 -8.66 12.54
CA PRO A 135 -25.75 -8.37 11.10
C PRO A 135 -26.56 -7.11 10.74
N ALA A 136 -26.70 -6.14 11.65
CA ALA A 136 -27.34 -4.87 11.27
C ALA A 136 -26.60 -4.22 10.10
N ALA A 137 -27.34 -3.56 9.20
CA ALA A 137 -26.78 -2.96 7.99
C ALA A 137 -25.77 -1.85 8.28
N SER A 138 -24.90 -1.59 7.32
CA SER A 138 -24.02 -0.43 7.30
C SER A 138 -24.83 0.86 7.13
N ASP A 139 -24.37 1.93 7.76
CA ASP A 139 -24.74 3.28 7.38
C ASP A 139 -24.06 3.61 6.04
N THR A 140 -24.88 3.91 5.02
CA THR A 140 -24.43 4.22 3.65
C THR A 140 -23.91 5.65 3.48
N GLY A 141 -24.05 6.50 4.52
CA GLY A 141 -23.51 7.86 4.54
C GLY A 141 -22.02 7.92 4.86
N LEU A 142 -21.43 6.80 5.33
CA LEU A 142 -20.03 6.74 5.69
C LEU A 142 -19.11 6.55 4.49
N GLN A 143 -17.84 6.91 4.65
CA GLN A 143 -16.84 6.87 3.59
C GLN A 143 -15.66 5.99 3.98
N MET A 144 -15.59 4.81 3.39
CA MET A 144 -14.54 3.84 3.58
C MET A 144 -13.28 4.17 2.78
N ASN A 145 -13.43 4.87 1.65
CA ASN A 145 -12.36 5.21 0.72
C ASN A 145 -11.43 4.04 0.41
N VAL A 146 -12.01 2.89 0.04
CA VAL A 146 -11.24 1.70 -0.35
C VAL A 146 -10.52 1.96 -1.66
N ARG A 147 -9.23 1.63 -1.74
CA ARG A 147 -8.39 1.85 -2.93
C ARG A 147 -7.42 0.69 -3.15
N ALA A 148 -7.13 0.43 -4.42
CA ALA A 148 -6.03 -0.42 -4.86
C ALA A 148 -4.83 0.44 -5.23
N GLY A 149 -3.64 0.05 -4.78
CA GLY A 149 -2.39 0.74 -5.07
C GLY A 149 -1.38 -0.17 -5.75
N ILE A 150 -0.60 0.39 -6.67
CA ILE A 150 0.64 -0.21 -7.17
C ILE A 150 1.75 0.83 -7.03
N ASP A 151 2.79 0.54 -6.25
CA ASP A 151 4.07 1.22 -6.35
C ASP A 151 4.86 0.61 -7.54
N PRO A 152 5.10 1.38 -8.62
CA PRO A 152 5.83 0.93 -9.79
C PRO A 152 7.30 0.55 -9.53
N SER A 153 7.90 1.11 -8.48
CA SER A 153 9.32 0.92 -8.15
C SER A 153 9.55 -0.29 -7.25
N GLY A 154 8.51 -0.69 -6.51
CA GLY A 154 8.53 -1.83 -5.60
C GLY A 154 9.28 -1.57 -4.29
N ASN A 155 9.30 -0.32 -3.83
CA ASN A 155 9.90 0.10 -2.57
C ASN A 155 8.94 -0.14 -1.38
N GLY A 156 8.30 -1.32 -1.36
CA GLY A 156 7.22 -1.66 -0.43
C GLY A 156 7.47 -1.31 1.04
N GLY A 157 6.38 -1.09 1.78
CA GLY A 157 6.43 -0.71 3.21
C GLY A 157 6.20 0.79 3.46
N TYR A 158 6.15 1.62 2.42
CA TYR A 158 5.80 3.05 2.52
C TYR A 158 4.46 3.32 1.83
N TRP A 159 3.36 3.20 2.55
CA TRP A 159 2.02 3.48 2.01
C TRP A 159 1.81 4.95 1.58
N TYR A 160 2.67 5.84 2.07
CA TYR A 160 2.67 7.28 1.78
C TYR A 160 3.63 7.68 0.65
N ASP A 161 4.25 6.71 -0.03
CA ASP A 161 5.08 7.01 -1.19
C ASP A 161 4.24 7.69 -2.29
N GLY A 162 4.74 8.83 -2.77
CA GLY A 162 4.07 9.63 -3.79
C GLY A 162 4.02 8.96 -5.17
N ASP A 163 4.85 7.95 -5.40
CA ASP A 163 4.89 7.20 -6.66
C ASP A 163 3.83 6.10 -6.72
N ILE A 164 3.14 5.81 -5.61
CA ILE A 164 2.05 4.82 -5.62
C ILE A 164 0.91 5.31 -6.52
N VAL A 165 0.65 4.53 -7.56
CA VAL A 165 -0.52 4.71 -8.42
C VAL A 165 -1.71 4.08 -7.74
N TRP A 166 -2.62 4.93 -7.27
CA TRP A 166 -3.84 4.50 -6.59
C TRP A 166 -5.06 4.56 -7.52
N SER A 167 -6.00 3.64 -7.34
CA SER A 167 -7.34 3.69 -7.96
C SER A 167 -8.14 4.90 -7.49
N GLY A 168 -9.32 5.08 -8.11
CA GLY A 168 -10.39 5.86 -7.48
C GLY A 168 -10.87 5.21 -6.17
N SER A 169 -11.57 5.98 -5.33
CA SER A 169 -12.12 5.51 -4.07
C SER A 169 -13.44 4.76 -4.26
N ALA A 170 -13.62 3.67 -3.52
CA ALA A 170 -14.86 2.90 -3.43
C ALA A 170 -15.40 2.87 -1.98
N ASN A 171 -16.71 2.68 -1.83
CA ASN A 171 -17.40 2.56 -0.54
C ASN A 171 -18.34 1.33 -0.57
N PRO A 172 -17.80 0.10 -0.50
CA PRO A 172 -18.56 -1.12 -0.70
C PRO A 172 -19.37 -1.52 0.55
N HIS A 173 -20.47 -0.82 0.83
CA HIS A 173 -21.36 -1.12 1.94
C HIS A 173 -22.11 -2.45 1.76
N ASP A 174 -21.94 -3.38 2.69
CA ASP A 174 -22.67 -4.65 2.83
C ASP A 174 -22.66 -5.57 1.59
N ALA A 175 -21.82 -5.29 0.60
CA ALA A 175 -21.69 -6.08 -0.61
C ALA A 175 -20.26 -6.03 -1.16
N TRP A 176 -19.76 -7.17 -1.61
CA TRP A 176 -18.48 -7.29 -2.29
C TRP A 176 -18.45 -6.50 -3.59
N GLN A 177 -17.43 -5.65 -3.74
CA GLN A 177 -17.15 -4.89 -4.97
C GLN A 177 -15.67 -5.01 -5.35
N PRO A 178 -15.35 -5.15 -6.64
CA PRO A 178 -13.98 -5.15 -7.10
C PRO A 178 -13.39 -3.73 -7.09
N VAL A 179 -12.13 -3.61 -6.69
CA VAL A 179 -11.34 -2.39 -6.72
C VAL A 179 -10.08 -2.66 -7.54
N THR A 180 -9.85 -1.86 -8.58
CA THR A 180 -8.83 -2.13 -9.60
C THR A 180 -7.95 -0.91 -9.87
N VAL A 181 -6.66 -1.14 -10.07
CA VAL A 181 -5.70 -0.16 -10.58
C VAL A 181 -4.77 -0.79 -11.60
N GLU A 182 -4.22 0.02 -12.51
CA GLU A 182 -3.13 -0.39 -13.40
C GLU A 182 -1.96 0.56 -13.27
N ALA A 183 -0.75 0.01 -13.32
CA ALA A 183 0.49 0.78 -13.35
C ALA A 183 1.54 0.09 -14.24
N VAL A 184 2.53 0.85 -14.70
CA VAL A 184 3.65 0.32 -15.47
C VAL A 184 4.84 0.18 -14.53
N ALA A 185 5.37 -1.03 -14.37
CA ALA A 185 6.52 -1.27 -13.50
C ALA A 185 7.72 -0.43 -13.97
N THR A 186 8.38 0.24 -13.04
CA THR A 186 9.66 0.92 -13.27
C THR A 186 10.83 0.10 -12.72
N GLY A 187 10.57 -0.72 -11.70
CA GLY A 187 11.50 -1.68 -11.12
C GLY A 187 11.34 -3.11 -11.63
N ASN A 188 12.25 -3.99 -11.22
CA ASN A 188 12.15 -5.44 -11.39
C ASN A 188 11.18 -6.12 -10.37
N GLN A 189 10.53 -5.29 -9.58
CA GLN A 189 9.47 -5.64 -8.64
C GLN A 189 8.48 -4.46 -8.59
N ILE A 190 7.24 -4.76 -8.21
CA ILE A 190 6.24 -3.78 -7.83
C ILE A 190 5.70 -4.14 -6.45
N THR A 191 5.12 -3.18 -5.76
CA THR A 191 4.39 -3.42 -4.52
C THR A 191 2.92 -3.15 -4.74
N VAL A 192 2.06 -4.12 -4.43
CA VAL A 192 0.61 -3.90 -4.43
C VAL A 192 0.13 -3.54 -3.04
N TYR A 193 -0.91 -2.71 -2.96
CA TYR A 193 -1.50 -2.26 -1.70
C TYR A 193 -3.03 -2.41 -1.75
N THR A 194 -3.61 -3.08 -0.75
CA THR A 194 -4.99 -2.84 -0.35
C THR A 194 -5.01 -1.65 0.61
N SER A 195 -6.06 -0.84 0.56
CA SER A 195 -6.22 0.34 1.42
C SER A 195 -7.69 0.58 1.73
N ALA A 196 -7.98 0.97 2.97
CA ALA A 196 -9.23 1.63 3.34
C ALA A 196 -8.91 2.78 4.31
N ASN A 197 -9.56 3.93 4.10
CA ASN A 197 -9.38 5.13 4.89
C ASN A 197 -10.70 5.60 5.49
N TRP A 198 -10.92 5.19 6.74
CA TRP A 198 -12.01 5.67 7.58
C TRP A 198 -11.68 6.95 8.33
N ALA A 199 -10.45 7.47 8.28
CA ALA A 199 -10.04 8.71 8.93
C ALA A 199 -10.56 9.99 8.23
N VAL A 200 -11.72 9.91 7.57
CA VAL A 200 -12.36 11.04 6.87
C VAL A 200 -12.96 12.02 7.89
N PRO A 201 -12.43 13.26 7.99
CA PRO A 201 -12.93 14.23 8.96
C PRO A 201 -14.39 14.58 8.75
N GLY A 202 -15.17 14.58 9.84
CA GLY A 202 -16.58 14.97 9.88
C GLY A 202 -17.55 13.95 9.26
N VAL A 203 -17.10 12.74 8.94
CA VAL A 203 -17.94 11.70 8.29
C VAL A 203 -18.02 10.44 9.14
N ASN A 204 -16.88 9.85 9.48
CA ASN A 204 -16.83 8.49 10.04
C ASN A 204 -16.61 8.43 11.55
N GLN A 205 -16.41 9.57 12.20
CA GLN A 205 -16.13 9.63 13.63
C GLN A 205 -17.33 9.13 14.43
N CYS A 206 -17.05 8.56 15.60
CA CYS A 206 -18.04 8.13 16.59
C CYS A 206 -18.91 6.94 16.17
N TYR A 207 -18.54 6.18 15.14
CA TYR A 207 -19.20 4.90 14.84
C TYR A 207 -18.57 3.74 15.61
N ALA A 208 -19.42 2.87 16.13
CA ALA A 208 -19.00 1.74 16.97
C ALA A 208 -18.21 0.69 16.19
N HIS A 209 -18.53 0.50 14.91
CA HIS A 209 -17.94 -0.52 14.04
C HIS A 209 -17.50 0.13 12.74
N LEU A 210 -16.23 -0.03 12.38
CA LEU A 210 -15.65 0.46 11.13
C LEU A 210 -14.80 -0.68 10.55
N ASP A 211 -15.44 -1.57 9.81
CA ASP A 211 -14.86 -2.85 9.39
C ASP A 211 -14.78 -2.93 7.86
N VAL A 212 -13.68 -3.49 7.37
CA VAL A 212 -13.45 -3.80 5.95
C VAL A 212 -12.94 -5.23 5.85
N TRP A 213 -13.44 -5.97 4.87
CA TRP A 213 -12.97 -7.29 4.50
C TRP A 213 -12.38 -7.25 3.09
N PHE A 214 -11.20 -7.85 2.91
CA PHE A 214 -10.52 -8.02 1.62
C PHE A 214 -10.43 -9.50 1.25
N ASP A 215 -10.73 -9.80 -0.01
CA ASP A 215 -10.70 -11.16 -0.56
C ASP A 215 -10.42 -11.13 -2.07
N THR A 216 -10.11 -12.29 -2.66
CA THR A 216 -10.07 -12.53 -4.11
C THR A 216 -9.22 -11.50 -4.86
N ALA A 217 -7.97 -11.33 -4.41
CA ALA A 217 -6.99 -10.47 -5.05
C ALA A 217 -6.37 -11.11 -6.29
N GLU A 218 -6.01 -10.29 -7.26
CA GLU A 218 -5.37 -10.70 -8.50
C GLU A 218 -4.38 -9.64 -8.95
N LEU A 219 -3.16 -10.07 -9.26
CA LEU A 219 -2.20 -9.26 -9.99
C LEU A 219 -1.80 -10.01 -11.26
N ILE A 220 -2.03 -9.37 -12.40
CA ILE A 220 -1.68 -9.93 -13.71
C ILE A 220 -0.89 -8.91 -14.52
N GLU A 221 0.02 -9.41 -15.35
CA GLU A 221 0.64 -8.61 -16.40
C GLU A 221 -0.37 -8.40 -17.53
N VAL A 222 -0.72 -7.14 -17.79
CA VAL A 222 -1.56 -6.75 -18.91
C VAL A 222 -0.68 -6.74 -20.16
N GLY A 223 -0.91 -7.68 -21.08
CA GLY A 223 -0.21 -7.69 -22.36
C GLY A 223 -0.34 -6.35 -23.08
N PRO A 224 0.58 -6.02 -24.01
CA PRO A 224 0.42 -4.82 -24.83
C PRO A 224 -0.97 -4.82 -25.47
N PRO A 225 -1.62 -3.65 -25.65
CA PRO A 225 -2.83 -3.58 -26.45
C PRO A 225 -2.58 -4.34 -27.75
N PRO A 226 -3.51 -5.19 -28.22
CA PRO A 226 -3.28 -5.98 -29.42
C PRO A 226 -2.78 -5.04 -30.51
N THR A 227 -1.53 -5.25 -30.95
CA THR A 227 -0.99 -4.47 -32.05
C THR A 227 -1.91 -4.73 -33.22
N ASN A 228 -2.55 -3.69 -33.75
CA ASN A 228 -3.34 -3.76 -34.98
C ASN A 228 -2.42 -4.34 -36.05
N THR A 229 -2.46 -5.65 -36.21
CA THR A 229 -1.66 -6.34 -37.22
C THR A 229 -2.31 -5.94 -38.54
N PRO A 230 -1.60 -5.24 -39.44
CA PRO A 230 -2.15 -4.95 -40.76
C PRO A 230 -2.61 -6.28 -41.36
N PRO A 231 -3.82 -6.35 -41.97
CA PRO A 231 -4.29 -7.59 -42.57
C PRO A 231 -3.21 -8.12 -43.53
N PRO A 232 -2.98 -9.45 -43.58
CA PRO A 232 -1.92 -10.02 -44.39
C PRO A 232 -2.05 -9.54 -45.83
N GLN A 233 -1.01 -8.87 -46.31
CA GLN A 233 -0.94 -8.43 -47.70
C GLN A 233 -1.01 -9.68 -48.60
N PRO A 234 -1.89 -9.71 -49.63
CA PRO A 234 -2.03 -10.87 -50.49
C PRO A 234 -0.71 -11.20 -51.16
N THR A 235 -0.21 -12.42 -50.92
CA THR A 235 0.97 -12.95 -51.58
C THR A 235 0.61 -13.42 -52.99
N SER A 236 1.29 -12.88 -53.99
CA SER A 236 1.16 -13.31 -55.39
C SER A 236 1.61 -14.77 -55.56
N PRO A 237 0.99 -15.56 -56.47
CA PRO A 237 1.30 -16.98 -56.65
C PRO A 237 2.74 -17.22 -57.14
N PRO A 238 3.33 -18.41 -56.89
CA PRO A 238 4.69 -18.72 -57.32
C PRO A 238 4.78 -18.93 -58.84
N ALA A 239 5.87 -18.45 -59.44
CA ALA A 239 6.18 -18.64 -60.85
C ALA A 239 6.54 -20.12 -61.17
N PRO A 240 6.24 -20.62 -62.39
CA PRO A 240 6.48 -22.02 -62.74
C PRO A 240 7.97 -22.34 -62.99
N ALA A 241 8.34 -23.60 -62.71
CA ALA A 241 9.70 -24.12 -62.84
C ALA A 241 10.15 -24.28 -64.29
N VAL A 242 11.38 -23.86 -64.58
CA VAL A 242 12.06 -24.03 -65.88
C VAL A 242 12.81 -25.38 -65.94
N THR A 243 12.62 -26.10 -67.05
CA THR A 243 13.24 -27.39 -67.38
C THR A 243 14.56 -27.18 -68.15
N ASN A 244 15.59 -27.93 -67.77
CA ASN A 244 16.93 -27.92 -68.37
C ASN A 244 16.94 -28.46 -69.82
N THR A 245 17.71 -27.83 -70.71
CA THR A 245 18.18 -28.40 -71.98
C THR A 245 19.65 -27.97 -72.21
N PRO A 246 20.56 -28.85 -72.66
CA PRO A 246 22.00 -28.59 -72.68
C PRO A 246 22.50 -28.02 -74.03
N VAL A 247 23.54 -27.18 -73.98
CA VAL A 247 24.27 -26.66 -75.16
C VAL A 247 25.78 -26.99 -75.02
N PRO A 248 26.50 -27.39 -76.09
CA PRO A 248 27.90 -27.84 -76.05
C PRO A 248 28.93 -26.68 -76.13
N PRO A 249 30.25 -26.97 -75.94
CA PRO A 249 31.25 -26.05 -75.40
C PRO A 249 32.03 -25.30 -76.48
N THR A 250 32.67 -24.16 -76.15
CA THR A 250 33.89 -23.65 -76.82
C THR A 250 34.66 -22.60 -76.00
N ALA A 251 35.99 -22.84 -75.92
CA ALA A 251 37.19 -21.98 -75.73
C ALA A 251 37.43 -21.13 -74.45
N THR A 252 38.29 -21.69 -73.59
CA THR A 252 39.63 -21.21 -73.12
C THR A 252 39.99 -19.72 -73.10
N ASN A 253 40.42 -19.23 -71.91
CA ASN A 253 41.74 -18.62 -71.64
C ASN A 253 42.03 -18.52 -70.11
N THR A 254 43.09 -19.22 -69.68
CA THR A 254 44.29 -18.82 -68.87
C THR A 254 44.13 -17.94 -67.58
N PRO A 255 44.94 -18.17 -66.52
CA PRO A 255 44.54 -18.00 -65.11
C PRO A 255 44.96 -16.67 -64.47
N GLU A 256 44.31 -16.33 -63.35
CA GLU A 256 44.79 -15.29 -62.43
C GLU A 256 44.65 -15.75 -60.97
N VAL A 257 45.68 -15.43 -60.18
CA VAL A 257 45.96 -15.88 -58.81
C VAL A 257 45.35 -14.89 -57.80
N THR A 258 45.19 -15.33 -56.52
CA THR A 258 45.11 -14.51 -55.28
C THR A 258 43.67 -14.22 -54.82
N ALA A 259 43.24 -14.35 -53.55
CA ALA A 259 43.92 -14.42 -52.25
C ALA A 259 43.18 -15.34 -51.26
N THR A 260 43.95 -15.91 -50.31
CA THR A 260 43.46 -16.52 -49.07
C THR A 260 42.79 -15.46 -48.20
N ASN A 261 41.55 -15.68 -47.76
CA ASN A 261 40.89 -14.84 -46.76
C ASN A 261 41.61 -14.93 -45.41
N THR A 262 42.24 -13.83 -45.00
CA THR A 262 42.74 -13.62 -43.64
C THR A 262 41.56 -13.40 -42.70
N ALA A 263 41.51 -14.15 -41.59
CA ALA A 263 40.53 -13.95 -40.53
C ALA A 263 40.68 -12.55 -39.90
N VAL A 264 39.57 -11.83 -39.79
CA VAL A 264 39.47 -10.56 -39.05
C VAL A 264 39.75 -10.85 -37.57
N PRO A 265 40.61 -10.07 -36.89
CA PRO A 265 40.83 -10.26 -35.45
C PRO A 265 39.57 -9.90 -34.68
N THR A 266 39.15 -10.81 -33.79
CA THR A 266 38.15 -10.57 -32.76
C THR A 266 38.69 -9.51 -31.80
N ASP A 267 37.94 -8.43 -31.57
CA ASP A 267 38.26 -7.44 -30.55
C ASP A 267 38.37 -8.10 -29.18
N THR A 268 39.56 -8.04 -28.59
CA THR A 268 39.81 -8.38 -27.19
C THR A 268 39.10 -7.33 -26.32
N PRO A 269 38.21 -7.71 -25.39
CA PRO A 269 37.59 -6.73 -24.50
C PRO A 269 38.68 -6.04 -23.67
N SER A 270 38.72 -4.70 -23.78
CA SER A 270 39.53 -3.84 -22.91
C SER A 270 39.09 -4.02 -21.46
N PRO A 271 40.00 -4.11 -20.46
CA PRO A 271 39.60 -4.25 -19.06
C PRO A 271 38.79 -3.01 -18.64
N THR A 272 37.55 -3.24 -18.21
CA THR A 272 36.67 -2.22 -17.61
C THR A 272 37.45 -1.45 -16.55
N PRO A 273 37.52 -0.11 -16.59
CA PRO A 273 38.19 0.67 -15.55
C PRO A 273 37.60 0.32 -14.18
N ALA A 274 38.45 0.02 -13.20
CA ALA A 274 38.02 -0.18 -11.83
C ALA A 274 37.43 1.13 -11.30
N GLY A 275 36.11 1.17 -11.07
CA GLY A 275 35.41 2.35 -10.56
C GLY A 275 35.85 2.75 -9.14
N GLY A 276 35.22 3.79 -8.58
CA GLY A 276 35.37 4.15 -7.18
C GLY A 276 34.62 3.20 -6.25
N THR A 277 34.89 3.30 -4.95
CA THR A 277 34.28 2.48 -3.90
C THR A 277 33.65 3.35 -2.83
N VAL A 278 32.42 3.03 -2.42
CA VAL A 278 31.74 3.68 -1.29
C VAL A 278 31.44 2.62 -0.23
N CYS A 279 31.96 2.83 0.98
CA CYS A 279 31.78 1.96 2.14
C CYS A 279 30.88 2.65 3.17
N VAL A 280 29.79 2.00 3.55
CA VAL A 280 28.78 2.54 4.46
C VAL A 280 28.72 1.75 5.77
N ASN A 281 28.55 2.46 6.90
CA ASN A 281 28.29 1.83 8.19
C ASN A 281 27.38 2.69 9.08
N ALA A 282 26.88 2.14 10.18
CA ALA A 282 26.12 2.86 11.19
C ALA A 282 26.70 2.62 12.58
N PHE A 283 26.66 3.65 13.42
CA PHE A 283 27.10 3.58 14.82
C PHE A 283 25.96 3.90 15.79
N ASN A 284 26.07 3.31 16.99
CA ASN A 284 25.15 3.52 18.10
C ASN A 284 25.58 4.76 18.88
N ASP A 285 25.02 5.90 18.51
CA ASP A 285 25.32 7.22 19.09
C ASP A 285 24.48 7.44 20.35
N GLU A 286 24.87 6.77 21.44
CA GLU A 286 24.09 6.73 22.67
C GLU A 286 23.90 8.11 23.28
N ASN A 287 24.89 8.99 23.12
CA ASN A 287 24.85 10.35 23.67
C ASN A 287 24.16 11.36 22.73
N GLY A 288 23.95 11.01 21.46
CA GLY A 288 23.24 11.79 20.46
C GLY A 288 24.01 13.00 19.94
N ASN A 289 25.34 12.97 19.97
CA ASN A 289 26.18 14.10 19.55
C ASN A 289 26.53 14.10 18.05
N GLY A 290 26.15 13.07 17.32
CA GLY A 290 26.38 12.89 15.88
C GLY A 290 27.79 12.40 15.52
N VAL A 291 28.60 11.99 16.49
CA VAL A 291 30.00 11.58 16.33
C VAL A 291 30.23 10.25 17.04
N GLN A 292 30.83 9.28 16.35
CA GLN A 292 31.15 8.00 16.98
C GLN A 292 32.27 8.15 18.01
N ASP A 293 31.93 8.03 19.29
CA ASP A 293 32.90 8.04 20.39
C ASP A 293 33.61 6.68 20.60
N ALA A 294 34.74 6.68 21.30
CA ALA A 294 35.53 5.45 21.53
C ALA A 294 34.78 4.35 22.31
N ASN A 295 33.72 4.73 23.04
CA ASN A 295 32.84 3.82 23.78
C ASN A 295 31.56 3.45 23.00
N GLU A 296 31.39 3.93 21.77
CA GLU A 296 30.19 3.72 20.97
C GLU A 296 30.39 2.62 19.92
N GLY A 297 29.51 1.63 19.97
CA GLY A 297 29.52 0.48 19.07
C GLY A 297 28.88 0.76 17.72
N TYR A 298 28.70 -0.29 16.93
CA TYR A 298 28.05 -0.24 15.62
C TYR A 298 26.57 -0.61 15.72
N MET A 299 25.74 -0.07 14.83
CA MET A 299 24.29 -0.23 14.85
C MET A 299 23.80 -1.10 13.69
N ALA A 300 23.23 -2.27 14.00
CA ALA A 300 22.66 -3.17 13.00
C ALA A 300 21.27 -2.72 12.51
N GLY A 301 20.97 -3.02 11.24
CA GLY A 301 19.64 -2.88 10.66
C GLY A 301 19.34 -1.50 10.07
N VAL A 302 20.30 -0.56 10.11
CA VAL A 302 20.22 0.68 9.34
C VAL A 302 20.43 0.36 7.86
N THR A 303 19.50 0.76 7.01
CA THR A 303 19.58 0.55 5.57
C THR A 303 20.20 1.78 4.90
N PHE A 304 21.08 1.57 3.94
CA PHE A 304 21.71 2.61 3.14
C PHE A 304 21.34 2.44 1.67
N THR A 305 21.03 3.56 1.02
CA THR A 305 20.83 3.63 -0.42
C THR A 305 21.89 4.54 -1.02
N ILE A 306 22.65 4.05 -1.99
CA ILE A 306 23.64 4.81 -2.75
C ILE A 306 23.01 5.08 -4.12
N ALA A 307 22.80 6.35 -4.46
CA ALA A 307 22.17 6.75 -5.71
C ALA A 307 22.95 7.89 -6.37
N ASN A 308 22.92 8.00 -7.69
CA ASN A 308 23.29 9.23 -8.40
C ASN A 308 22.03 9.87 -8.98
N ALA A 309 22.19 10.94 -9.77
CA ALA A 309 21.05 11.65 -10.36
C ALA A 309 20.19 10.80 -11.32
N SER A 310 20.69 9.64 -11.76
CA SER A 310 20.04 8.79 -12.77
C SER A 310 19.42 7.52 -12.19
N ALA A 311 20.00 6.94 -11.13
CA ALA A 311 19.54 5.68 -10.56
C ALA A 311 20.09 5.42 -9.15
N ILE A 312 19.41 4.52 -8.43
CA ILE A 312 20.00 3.83 -7.29
C ILE A 312 21.02 2.82 -7.82
N VAL A 313 22.27 2.92 -7.35
CA VAL A 313 23.40 2.11 -7.80
C VAL A 313 23.84 1.08 -6.77
N GLY A 314 23.35 1.17 -5.54
CA GLY A 314 23.65 0.21 -4.48
C GLY A 314 22.72 0.35 -3.29
N GLN A 315 22.50 -0.76 -2.60
CA GLN A 315 21.81 -0.79 -1.31
C GLN A 315 22.58 -1.71 -0.35
N ALA A 316 22.61 -1.35 0.92
CA ALA A 316 23.29 -2.10 1.96
C ALA A 316 22.52 -2.01 3.29
N ILE A 317 22.72 -2.98 4.17
CA ILE A 317 22.19 -2.94 5.54
C ILE A 317 23.38 -3.07 6.48
N SER A 318 23.51 -2.17 7.46
CA SER A 318 24.57 -2.30 8.47
C SER A 318 24.39 -3.60 9.26
N THR A 319 25.48 -4.32 9.41
CA THR A 319 25.56 -5.58 10.17
C THR A 319 25.72 -5.35 11.68
N GLY A 320 25.89 -4.10 12.12
CA GLY A 320 26.19 -3.76 13.51
C GLY A 320 27.59 -4.19 13.95
N THR A 321 28.53 -4.27 13.00
CA THR A 321 29.94 -4.56 13.27
C THR A 321 30.82 -3.45 12.71
N GLU A 322 32.10 -3.47 13.08
CA GLU A 322 33.08 -2.51 12.56
C GLU A 322 33.31 -2.61 11.06
N ALA A 323 33.04 -3.78 10.46
CA ALA A 323 33.20 -3.99 9.04
C ALA A 323 32.11 -3.23 8.25
N PRO A 324 32.47 -2.21 7.45
CA PRO A 324 31.50 -1.50 6.61
C PRO A 324 31.08 -2.37 5.42
N VAL A 325 29.91 -2.06 4.84
CA VAL A 325 29.46 -2.67 3.59
C VAL A 325 29.89 -1.79 2.42
N CYS A 326 30.66 -2.33 1.48
CA CYS A 326 31.25 -1.55 0.38
C CYS A 326 30.60 -1.87 -0.97
N GLN A 327 30.25 -0.81 -1.70
CA GLN A 327 29.87 -0.86 -3.11
C GLN A 327 31.07 -0.44 -3.96
N GLU A 328 31.61 -1.37 -4.73
CA GLU A 328 32.74 -1.14 -5.64
C GLU A 328 32.26 -0.88 -7.08
N GLY A 329 33.17 -0.38 -7.92
CA GLY A 329 32.92 -0.24 -9.36
C GLY A 329 32.03 0.94 -9.73
N LEU A 330 31.87 1.92 -8.84
CA LEU A 330 31.07 3.12 -9.10
C LEU A 330 31.75 4.00 -10.16
N VAL A 331 31.02 4.34 -11.22
CA VAL A 331 31.52 5.29 -12.21
C VAL A 331 31.74 6.66 -11.56
N PRO A 332 32.73 7.45 -11.99
CA PRO A 332 32.96 8.78 -11.42
C PRO A 332 31.74 9.68 -11.63
N ASP A 333 31.11 10.09 -10.54
CA ASP A 333 29.91 10.94 -10.54
C ASP A 333 29.66 11.46 -9.12
N ARG A 334 28.65 12.33 -8.98
CA ARG A 334 28.08 12.68 -7.69
C ARG A 334 27.07 11.63 -7.26
N TYR A 335 27.26 11.11 -6.04
CA TYR A 335 26.37 10.16 -5.39
C TYR A 335 25.82 10.74 -4.10
N GLN A 336 24.61 10.34 -3.76
CA GLN A 336 23.99 10.54 -2.46
C GLN A 336 23.88 9.19 -1.76
N VAL A 337 24.36 9.12 -0.52
CA VAL A 337 24.16 8.00 0.39
C VAL A 337 23.09 8.41 1.39
N LYS A 338 21.93 7.74 1.37
CA LYS A 338 20.82 8.01 2.29
C LYS A 338 20.67 6.88 3.30
N GLN A 339 20.57 7.21 4.59
CA GLN A 339 20.22 6.25 5.63
C GLN A 339 18.70 6.16 5.82
N VAL A 340 18.23 4.95 6.11
CA VAL A 340 16.85 4.64 6.46
C VAL A 340 16.88 3.83 7.75
N LEU A 341 16.29 4.41 8.79
CA LEU A 341 16.30 3.86 10.14
C LEU A 341 15.05 3.01 10.41
N PRO A 342 15.21 1.83 11.04
CA PRO A 342 14.10 1.12 11.66
C PRO A 342 13.33 2.00 12.67
N PRO A 343 12.02 1.77 12.90
CA PRO A 343 11.19 2.62 13.77
C PRO A 343 11.68 2.81 15.21
N ARG A 344 12.42 1.81 15.72
CA ARG A 344 13.03 1.81 17.06
C ARG A 344 14.24 2.75 17.19
N LEU A 345 14.75 3.29 16.09
CA LEU A 345 15.91 4.16 16.06
C LEU A 345 15.51 5.60 15.74
N GLU A 346 16.31 6.53 16.23
CA GLU A 346 16.27 7.96 15.95
C GLU A 346 17.62 8.37 15.36
N ALA A 347 17.60 9.19 14.30
CA ALA A 347 18.81 9.69 13.68
C ALA A 347 19.46 10.73 14.59
N THR A 348 20.77 10.63 14.75
CA THR A 348 21.58 11.63 15.47
C THR A 348 22.58 12.33 14.53
N THR A 349 22.60 11.89 13.26
CA THR A 349 23.33 12.49 12.13
C THR A 349 22.34 12.89 11.04
N ALA A 350 22.85 13.58 9.99
CA ALA A 350 22.05 13.87 8.80
C ALA A 350 21.51 12.58 8.17
N ASP A 351 20.36 12.67 7.51
CA ASP A 351 19.71 11.54 6.85
C ASP A 351 20.38 11.14 5.53
N TYR A 352 21.25 11.99 4.97
CA TYR A 352 22.04 11.69 3.79
C TYR A 352 23.44 12.36 3.80
N ALA A 353 24.32 11.88 2.92
CA ALA A 353 25.62 12.47 2.60
C ALA A 353 25.85 12.46 1.09
N ASP A 354 26.35 13.58 0.55
CA ASP A 354 26.72 13.70 -0.86
C ASP A 354 28.23 13.44 -1.04
N LEU A 355 28.59 12.67 -2.07
CA LEU A 355 29.95 12.26 -2.40
C LEU A 355 30.26 12.53 -3.87
N ASP A 356 31.36 13.18 -4.17
CA ASP A 356 31.90 13.27 -5.53
C ASP A 356 32.91 12.12 -5.74
N VAL A 357 32.42 10.97 -6.22
CA VAL A 357 33.19 9.71 -6.34
C VAL A 357 34.12 9.75 -7.55
N GLN A 358 35.37 9.32 -7.37
CA GLN A 358 36.41 9.26 -8.41
C GLN A 358 36.96 7.85 -8.59
N VAL A 359 37.52 7.57 -9.79
CA VAL A 359 38.13 6.27 -10.14
C VAL A 359 39.20 5.89 -9.11
N GLY A 360 39.14 4.65 -8.60
CA GLY A 360 40.15 4.09 -7.72
C GLY A 360 40.24 4.71 -6.32
N GLN A 361 39.30 5.58 -5.93
CA GLN A 361 39.20 6.12 -4.57
C GLN A 361 38.16 5.37 -3.74
N THR A 362 38.40 5.29 -2.43
CA THR A 362 37.45 4.71 -1.46
C THR A 362 36.93 5.79 -0.52
N TYR A 363 35.60 5.88 -0.41
CA TYR A 363 34.91 6.83 0.45
C TYR A 363 34.22 6.08 1.58
N GLY A 364 34.44 6.51 2.82
CA GLY A 364 33.74 5.99 4.00
C GLY A 364 32.64 6.94 4.44
N VAL A 365 31.42 6.44 4.61
CA VAL A 365 30.29 7.19 5.19
C VAL A 365 29.73 6.41 6.37
N ALA A 366 29.59 7.07 7.52
CA ALA A 366 29.00 6.48 8.70
C ALA A 366 27.87 7.37 9.22
N PHE A 367 26.78 6.75 9.64
CA PHE A 367 25.62 7.44 10.20
C PHE A 367 25.36 7.03 11.65
N GLY A 368 25.17 8.02 12.51
CA GLY A 368 24.82 7.85 13.91
C GLY A 368 23.31 7.73 14.10
N SER A 369 22.91 6.79 14.96
CA SER A 369 21.55 6.65 15.44
C SER A 369 21.52 6.10 16.86
N ARG A 370 20.44 6.37 17.59
CA ARG A 370 20.21 5.86 18.95
C ARG A 370 18.86 5.19 19.06
N ILE A 371 18.68 4.36 20.09
CA ILE A 371 17.36 3.83 20.41
C ILE A 371 16.44 5.00 20.80
N ARG A 372 15.27 5.09 20.16
CA ARG A 372 14.25 6.06 20.51
C ARG A 372 13.89 5.88 21.97
N VAL A 373 14.10 6.90 22.79
CA VAL A 373 13.52 6.93 24.13
C VAL A 373 12.04 7.20 23.94
N GLU A 374 11.22 6.17 24.08
CA GLU A 374 9.79 6.37 24.27
C GLU A 374 9.64 7.35 25.43
N ALA A 375 9.05 8.52 25.17
CA ALA A 375 8.68 9.42 26.24
C ALA A 375 7.67 8.67 27.10
N THR A 376 8.13 8.10 28.22
CA THR A 376 7.25 7.72 29.31
C THR A 376 6.38 8.93 29.56
N ALA A 377 5.10 8.85 29.23
CA ALA A 377 4.13 9.85 29.62
C ALA A 377 4.31 10.00 31.13
N THR A 378 4.92 11.10 31.56
CA THR A 378 4.96 11.44 32.96
C THR A 378 3.51 11.65 33.31
N THR A 379 2.91 10.67 34.00
CA THR A 379 1.70 10.89 34.77
C THR A 379 2.00 12.08 35.66
N ALA A 380 1.59 13.26 35.23
CA ALA A 380 1.54 14.42 36.08
C ALA A 380 0.47 14.10 37.13
N ILE A 381 0.91 13.50 38.23
CA ILE A 381 0.10 13.37 39.44
C ILE A 381 -0.19 14.81 39.85
N ALA A 382 -1.43 15.25 39.64
CA ALA A 382 -1.91 16.51 40.17
C ALA A 382 -1.67 16.48 41.68
N ALA A 383 -0.70 17.27 42.15
CA ALA A 383 -0.43 17.43 43.57
C ALA A 383 -1.69 18.00 44.22
N VAL A 384 -2.26 17.24 45.16
CA VAL A 384 -3.27 17.69 46.10
C VAL A 384 -2.73 18.94 46.81
N SER A 385 -3.37 20.09 46.61
CA SER A 385 -3.10 21.27 47.43
C SER A 385 -3.47 20.98 48.90
N PRO A 386 -2.57 21.20 49.87
CA PRO A 386 -2.93 21.12 51.27
C PRO A 386 -3.75 22.34 51.69
N THR A 387 -4.78 22.08 52.48
CA THR A 387 -5.62 23.02 53.23
C THR A 387 -4.78 24.07 53.97
N PRO A 388 -5.12 25.38 53.94
CA PRO A 388 -4.51 26.33 54.86
C PRO A 388 -5.18 26.22 56.23
N ASP A 389 -4.39 25.83 57.22
CA ASP A 389 -4.71 25.92 58.65
C ASP A 389 -4.72 27.40 59.07
N SER A 390 -5.83 27.85 59.63
CA SER A 390 -6.06 29.23 60.05
C SER A 390 -5.75 29.39 61.54
N SER A 391 -4.63 30.04 61.86
CA SER A 391 -4.45 30.72 63.14
C SER A 391 -3.90 32.14 62.93
N GLN A 392 -4.65 33.11 63.47
CA GLN A 392 -4.25 34.43 63.99
C GLN A 392 -5.13 35.61 63.47
N PRO A 393 -5.50 36.58 64.34
CA PRO A 393 -6.78 37.30 64.21
C PRO A 393 -6.71 38.75 63.71
N ALA A 394 -7.88 39.20 63.25
CA ALA A 394 -8.53 40.51 63.37
C ALA A 394 -7.74 41.82 63.12
N ASN A 395 -8.19 42.57 62.10
CA ASN A 395 -8.70 43.94 62.29
C ASN A 395 -9.56 44.40 61.08
N PRO A 396 -10.36 45.48 61.19
CA PRO A 396 -11.71 45.55 60.61
C PRO A 396 -11.80 46.44 59.35
N ALA A 397 -12.98 46.36 58.72
CA ALA A 397 -13.47 47.21 57.63
C ALA A 397 -13.43 48.73 57.97
N PRO A 398 -13.54 49.61 56.95
CA PRO A 398 -14.85 50.03 56.43
C PRO A 398 -14.94 49.91 54.88
N ASP A 399 -16.10 49.52 54.33
CA ASP A 399 -17.17 50.41 53.76
C ASP A 399 -16.66 51.29 52.60
N ASP A 400 -17.28 51.39 51.42
CA ASP A 400 -18.62 51.02 50.99
C ASP A 400 -18.67 51.18 49.44
N GLY A 401 -19.59 50.48 48.75
CA GLY A 401 -20.05 50.91 47.42
C GLY A 401 -19.95 49.94 46.23
N GLY A 402 -20.96 49.06 46.10
CA GLY A 402 -21.70 48.92 44.84
C GLY A 402 -21.54 47.63 44.00
N GLY A 403 -22.60 46.82 43.97
CA GLY A 403 -22.99 46.04 42.79
C GLY A 403 -23.16 44.52 42.97
N VAL A 404 -24.37 44.11 43.38
CA VAL A 404 -24.81 42.70 43.48
C VAL A 404 -25.38 42.18 42.16
N SER A 405 -25.21 40.87 41.90
CA SER A 405 -26.31 40.01 41.42
C SER A 405 -25.97 38.51 41.51
N GLY A 406 -26.15 37.95 42.71
CA GLY A 406 -26.29 36.52 42.97
C GLY A 406 -27.75 36.15 43.18
N LEU A 407 -28.56 36.22 42.13
CA LEU A 407 -29.95 35.78 42.10
C LEU A 407 -30.14 34.85 40.89
N ALA A 408 -29.65 33.62 41.00
CA ALA A 408 -29.99 32.58 40.02
C ALA A 408 -30.15 31.17 40.63
N ILE A 409 -29.72 30.93 41.88
CA ILE A 409 -29.70 29.56 42.44
C ILE A 409 -30.78 29.34 43.51
N ALA A 410 -31.30 30.40 44.16
CA ALA A 410 -32.36 30.27 45.17
C ALA A 410 -33.79 30.11 44.59
N GLY A 411 -34.01 30.53 43.33
CA GLY A 411 -35.34 30.47 42.70
C GLY A 411 -35.80 29.06 42.33
N ILE A 412 -34.88 28.19 41.93
CA ILE A 412 -35.20 26.83 41.46
C ILE A 412 -35.57 25.92 42.63
N VAL A 413 -34.91 26.07 43.79
CA VAL A 413 -35.18 25.26 44.98
C VAL A 413 -36.56 25.58 45.59
N MET A 414 -36.96 26.86 45.59
CA MET A 414 -38.28 27.27 46.08
C MET A 414 -39.43 26.82 45.16
N LEU A 415 -39.19 26.75 43.84
CA LEU A 415 -40.21 26.34 42.86
C LEU A 415 -40.47 24.83 42.92
N VAL A 416 -39.44 24.01 43.15
CA VAL A 416 -39.59 22.56 43.35
C VAL A 416 -40.34 22.25 44.66
N LEU A 417 -40.05 22.96 45.75
CA LEU A 417 -40.76 22.79 47.02
C LEU A 417 -42.24 23.20 46.93
N ALA A 418 -42.56 24.25 46.19
CA ALA A 418 -43.94 24.68 45.99
C ALA A 418 -44.77 23.67 45.18
N VAL A 419 -44.19 23.05 44.14
CA VAL A 419 -44.88 22.03 43.31
C VAL A 419 -45.14 20.75 44.10
N VAL A 420 -44.19 20.33 44.95
CA VAL A 420 -44.36 19.15 45.81
C VAL A 420 -45.45 19.38 46.87
N LEU A 421 -45.48 20.58 47.48
CA LEU A 421 -46.52 20.93 48.45
C LEU A 421 -47.91 21.04 47.80
N LEU A 422 -48.00 21.61 46.59
CA LEU A 422 -49.27 21.69 45.86
C LEU A 422 -49.80 20.29 45.47
N GLY A 423 -48.91 19.38 45.05
CA GLY A 423 -49.24 17.99 44.76
C GLY A 423 -49.75 17.21 45.98
N ALA A 424 -49.13 17.43 47.14
CA ALA A 424 -49.56 16.82 48.40
C ALA A 424 -50.96 17.32 48.85
N VAL A 425 -51.25 18.61 48.69
CA VAL A 425 -52.56 19.19 49.02
C VAL A 425 -53.66 18.69 48.07
N LEU A 426 -53.38 18.60 46.76
CA LEU A 426 -54.31 18.05 45.77
C LEU A 426 -54.61 16.57 46.02
N PHE A 427 -53.60 15.78 46.41
CA PHE A 427 -53.77 14.36 46.74
C PHE A 427 -54.67 14.13 47.96
N VAL A 428 -54.56 14.98 48.99
CA VAL A 428 -55.40 14.92 50.19
C VAL A 428 -56.84 15.36 49.90
N LEU A 429 -57.03 16.36 49.03
CA LEU A 429 -58.36 16.83 48.63
C LEU A 429 -59.09 15.83 47.73
N LEU A 430 -58.38 15.17 46.80
CA LEU A 430 -58.96 14.15 45.93
C LEU A 430 -59.31 12.85 46.68
N ARG A 431 -58.57 12.48 47.73
CA ARG A 431 -58.91 11.34 48.60
C ARG A 431 -60.12 11.57 49.51
N ARG A 432 -60.51 12.83 49.74
CA ARG A 432 -61.68 13.17 50.58
C ARG A 432 -63.02 13.14 49.83
N GLN A 433 -63.02 13.00 48.51
CA GLN A 433 -64.24 13.00 47.69
C GLN A 433 -64.72 11.59 47.28
N THR A 434 -64.06 10.52 47.72
CA THR A 434 -64.42 9.13 47.40
C THR A 434 -64.70 8.27 48.65
N GLY A 435 -65.14 8.89 49.76
CA GLY A 435 -65.49 8.20 51.01
C GLY A 435 -66.78 8.72 51.60
#